data_AF-A0A2E0YSU4-F1
#
_entry.id   AF-A0A2E0YSU4-F1
#
_cell.length_a   1.000
_cell.length_b   1.000
_cell.length_c   1.000
_cell.angle_alpha   90.00
_cell.angle_beta   90.00
_cell.angle_gamma   90.00
#
_symmetry.space_group_name_H-M   'P 1'
#
loop_
_entity.id
_entity.type
_entity.pdbx_description
1 polymer ?
#
loop_
_entity_poly.entity_id
_entity_poly.type
_entity_poly.pdbx_seq_one_letter_code
_entity_poly.pdbx_strand_id
1 'polypeptide(L)'
;MSAQTIKVEVAYALPQKQAILEVEVPDGSSALEAARLSGIVDRFEGLDLDDAKLGIFGKVVSPAQVLSDGDRVEIYRPLVADPKEVRKARAARARERREQGEA
;
A
#
# COMPACT_ATOMS: atom_id res chain seq x y z
N MET A 1 23.38 1.83 -26.06
CA MET A 1 23.70 1.30 -24.72
C MET A 1 22.54 0.41 -24.32
N SER A 2 22.78 -0.84 -23.97
CA SER A 2 21.74 -1.73 -23.46
C SER A 2 21.28 -1.17 -22.13
N ALA A 3 20.02 -0.75 -22.02
CA ALA A 3 19.46 -0.42 -20.71
C ALA A 3 19.44 -1.73 -19.92
N GLN A 4 20.24 -1.82 -18.85
CA GLN A 4 20.14 -2.94 -17.94
C GLN A 4 18.78 -2.85 -17.28
N THR A 5 18.10 -4.00 -17.16
CA THR A 5 16.82 -4.12 -16.45
C THR A 5 17.01 -5.04 -15.25
N ILE A 6 16.27 -4.76 -14.20
CA ILE A 6 16.17 -5.57 -12.99
C ILE A 6 14.75 -6.11 -12.86
N LYS A 7 14.60 -7.28 -12.25
CA LYS A 7 13.31 -7.90 -11.97
C LYS A 7 12.89 -7.54 -10.56
N VAL A 8 11.72 -6.94 -10.43
CA VAL A 8 11.15 -6.58 -9.12
C VAL A 8 9.70 -7.03 -9.04
N GLU A 9 9.20 -7.13 -7.81
CA GLU A 9 7.79 -7.41 -7.54
C GLU A 9 7.09 -6.15 -7.04
N VAL A 10 5.84 -5.93 -7.43
CA VAL A 10 4.97 -4.89 -6.86
C VAL A 10 3.74 -5.54 -6.25
N ALA A 11 3.53 -5.31 -4.97
CA ALA A 11 2.47 -5.92 -4.19
C ALA A 11 1.49 -4.86 -3.65
N TYR A 12 0.20 -5.14 -3.81
CA TYR A 12 -0.87 -4.37 -3.17
C TYR A 12 -1.97 -5.31 -2.67
N ALA A 13 -2.41 -5.06 -1.43
CA ALA A 13 -3.38 -5.92 -0.75
C ALA A 13 -4.47 -5.09 -0.05
N LEU A 14 -5.70 -5.26 -0.54
CA LEU A 14 -6.96 -4.92 0.11
C LEU A 14 -7.53 -6.16 0.81
N PRO A 15 -8.44 -6.01 1.78
CA PRO A 15 -9.02 -7.16 2.49
C PRO A 15 -9.76 -8.14 1.55
N GLN A 16 -10.30 -7.65 0.44
CA GLN A 16 -11.08 -8.44 -0.53
C GLN A 16 -10.31 -8.74 -1.82
N LYS A 17 -9.14 -8.13 -2.03
CA LYS A 17 -8.40 -8.24 -3.30
C LYS A 17 -6.91 -8.01 -3.07
N GLN A 18 -6.08 -8.90 -3.59
CA GLN A 18 -4.64 -8.79 -3.51
C GLN A 18 -4.01 -9.10 -4.86
N ALA A 19 -2.87 -8.48 -5.15
CA ALA A 19 -2.07 -8.81 -6.31
C ALA A 19 -0.58 -8.62 -6.00
N ILE A 20 0.23 -9.45 -6.62
CA ILE A 20 1.69 -9.30 -6.74
C ILE A 20 1.98 -9.39 -8.23
N LEU A 21 2.66 -8.39 -8.77
CA LEU A 21 3.02 -8.29 -10.18
C LEU A 21 4.54 -8.29 -10.29
N GLU A 22 5.07 -9.26 -11.02
CA GLU A 22 6.47 -9.21 -11.47
C GLU A 22 6.60 -8.21 -12.61
N VAL A 23 7.57 -7.31 -12.53
CA VAL A 23 7.84 -6.29 -13.54
C VAL A 23 9.34 -6.16 -13.77
N GLU A 24 9.73 -6.05 -15.03
CA GLU A 24 11.10 -5.67 -15.41
C GLU A 24 11.16 -4.15 -15.54
N VAL A 25 12.04 -3.53 -14.77
CA VAL A 25 12.23 -2.07 -14.76
C VAL A 25 13.68 -1.74 -15.08
N PRO A 26 13.97 -0.56 -15.65
CA PRO A 26 15.36 -0.12 -15.84
C PRO A 26 16.14 -0.14 -14.51
N ASP A 27 17.39 -0.56 -14.57
CA ASP A 27 18.32 -0.43 -13.45
C ASP A 27 18.40 1.04 -13.02
N GLY A 28 18.37 1.29 -11.71
CA GLY A 28 18.25 2.63 -11.13
C GLY A 28 16.82 3.15 -10.97
N SER A 29 15.79 2.39 -11.37
CA SER A 29 14.39 2.80 -11.16
C SER A 29 14.07 2.94 -9.68
N SER A 30 13.22 3.92 -9.38
CA SER A 30 12.70 4.15 -8.04
C SER A 30 11.50 3.25 -7.71
N ALA A 31 11.20 3.10 -6.41
CA ALA A 31 10.03 2.38 -5.93
C ALA A 31 8.72 2.89 -6.56
N LEU A 32 8.57 4.22 -6.70
CA LEU A 32 7.40 4.83 -7.33
C LEU A 32 7.31 4.54 -8.83
N GLU A 33 8.44 4.60 -9.54
CA GLU A 33 8.49 4.26 -10.97
C GLU A 33 8.14 2.79 -11.20
N ALA A 34 8.66 1.88 -10.40
CA ALA A 34 8.31 0.47 -10.50
C ALA A 34 6.82 0.22 -10.23
N ALA A 35 6.25 0.89 -9.21
CA ALA A 35 4.82 0.82 -8.95
C ALA A 35 3.99 1.31 -10.15
N ARG A 36 4.40 2.41 -10.80
CA ARG A 36 3.73 2.93 -12.01
C ARG A 36 3.90 1.99 -13.20
N LEU A 37 5.11 1.47 -13.45
CA LEU A 37 5.41 0.57 -14.57
C LEU A 37 4.74 -0.80 -14.44
N SER A 38 4.45 -1.24 -13.21
CA SER A 38 3.79 -2.53 -12.97
C SER A 38 2.34 -2.60 -13.46
N GLY A 39 1.69 -1.46 -13.71
CA GLY A 39 0.25 -1.41 -14.03
C GLY A 39 -0.65 -1.84 -12.86
N ILE A 40 -0.13 -1.84 -11.62
CA ILE A 40 -0.91 -2.19 -10.43
C ILE A 40 -2.14 -1.28 -10.25
N VAL A 41 -2.04 -0.01 -10.65
CA VAL A 41 -3.14 0.98 -10.58
C VAL A 41 -4.33 0.54 -11.42
N ASP A 42 -4.10 -0.03 -12.61
CA ASP A 42 -5.18 -0.52 -13.47
C ASP A 42 -5.93 -1.71 -12.88
N ARG A 43 -5.32 -2.42 -11.93
CA ARG A 43 -5.95 -3.55 -11.22
C ARG A 43 -6.74 -3.12 -10.00
N PHE A 44 -6.55 -1.90 -9.49
CA PHE A 44 -7.20 -1.44 -8.26
C PHE A 44 -7.79 -0.05 -8.45
N GLU A 45 -9.11 0.00 -8.62
CA GLU A 45 -9.85 1.25 -8.69
C GLU A 45 -9.63 2.07 -7.41
N GLY A 46 -9.24 3.33 -7.57
CA GLY A 46 -8.98 4.25 -6.46
C GLY A 46 -7.61 4.12 -5.80
N LEU A 47 -6.69 3.31 -6.33
CA LEU A 47 -5.30 3.32 -5.88
C LEU A 47 -4.58 4.58 -6.38
N ASP A 48 -4.28 5.49 -5.45
CA ASP A 48 -3.40 6.63 -5.69
C ASP A 48 -1.98 6.33 -5.16
N LEU A 49 -1.00 6.31 -6.06
CA LEU A 49 0.41 6.05 -5.70
C LEU A 49 1.11 7.26 -5.09
N ASP A 50 0.63 8.49 -5.34
CA ASP A 50 1.28 9.70 -4.84
C ASP A 50 0.98 9.90 -3.35
N ASP A 51 -0.19 9.44 -2.88
CA ASP A 51 -0.59 9.45 -1.47
C ASP A 51 -0.27 8.13 -0.72
N ALA A 52 0.10 7.07 -1.44
CA ALA A 52 0.42 5.78 -0.83
C ALA A 52 1.82 5.75 -0.22
N LYS A 53 1.95 5.12 0.95
CA LYS A 53 3.27 4.79 1.49
C LYS A 53 3.81 3.55 0.79
N LEU A 54 5.06 3.60 0.37
CA LEU A 54 5.76 2.47 -0.21
C LEU A 54 6.68 1.82 0.82
N GLY A 55 6.89 0.51 0.68
CA GLY A 55 7.83 -0.23 1.50
C GLY A 55 8.60 -1.27 0.71
N ILE A 56 9.73 -1.71 1.27
CA ILE A 56 10.53 -2.83 0.76
C ILE A 56 10.90 -3.69 1.96
N PHE A 57 10.64 -5.00 1.88
CA PHE A 57 10.82 -5.96 2.99
C PHE A 57 10.22 -5.48 4.33
N GLY A 58 8.96 -5.00 4.30
CA GLY A 58 8.25 -4.51 5.49
C GLY A 58 8.75 -3.19 6.08
N LYS A 59 9.69 -2.48 5.42
CA LYS A 59 10.18 -1.17 5.85
C LYS A 59 9.64 -0.09 4.93
N VAL A 60 9.07 0.98 5.50
CA VAL A 60 8.65 2.16 4.73
C VAL A 60 9.87 2.82 4.10
N VAL A 61 9.81 3.11 2.81
CA VAL A 61 10.88 3.76 2.04
C VAL A 61 10.39 5.04 1.38
N SER A 62 11.34 5.87 0.97
CA SER A 62 11.04 7.03 0.12
C SER A 62 10.49 6.57 -1.24
N PRO A 63 9.54 7.29 -1.86
CA PRO A 63 9.13 7.02 -3.24
C PRO A 63 10.30 7.04 -4.24
N ALA A 64 11.36 7.80 -3.93
CA ALA A 64 12.58 7.91 -4.72
C ALA A 64 13.65 6.85 -4.37
N GLN A 65 13.34 5.88 -3.50
CA GLN A 65 14.27 4.80 -3.17
C GLN A 65 14.59 3.99 -4.43
N VAL A 66 15.87 3.90 -4.78
CA VAL A 66 16.34 3.07 -5.90
C VAL A 66 16.22 1.59 -5.53
N LEU A 67 15.73 0.81 -6.48
CA LEU A 67 15.50 -0.63 -6.32
C LEU A 67 16.74 -1.45 -6.73
N SER A 68 16.83 -2.64 -6.15
CA SER A 68 17.76 -3.70 -6.54
C SER A 68 16.99 -4.89 -7.13
N ASP A 69 17.70 -5.73 -7.88
CA ASP A 69 17.13 -6.97 -8.43
C ASP A 69 16.58 -7.87 -7.31
N GLY A 70 15.35 -8.36 -7.50
CA GLY A 70 14.60 -9.15 -6.52
C GLY A 70 13.88 -8.35 -5.44
N ASP A 71 13.95 -7.01 -5.43
CA ASP A 71 13.19 -6.21 -4.48
C ASP A 71 11.68 -6.37 -4.70
N ARG A 72 10.93 -6.37 -3.60
CA ARG A 72 9.47 -6.25 -3.62
C ARG A 72 9.04 -4.90 -3.07
N VAL A 73 8.40 -4.11 -3.91
CA VAL A 73 7.72 -2.86 -3.56
C VAL A 73 6.34 -3.19 -3.00
N GLU A 74 6.13 -2.87 -1.73
CA GLU A 74 4.87 -3.03 -1.01
C GLU A 74 4.13 -1.69 -1.00
N ILE A 75 2.91 -1.65 -1.52
CA ILE A 75 2.08 -0.45 -1.48
C ILE A 75 1.14 -0.53 -0.27
N TYR A 76 1.27 0.40 0.67
CA TYR A 76 0.47 0.42 1.89
C TYR A 76 -0.81 1.25 1.71
N ARG A 77 -1.85 0.83 2.43
CA ARG A 77 -3.15 1.52 2.44
C ARG A 77 -3.10 2.77 3.34
N PRO A 78 -3.73 3.87 2.94
CA PRO A 78 -3.96 5.00 3.85
C PRO A 78 -4.81 4.56 5.03
N LEU A 79 -4.60 5.19 6.19
CA LEU A 79 -5.42 4.94 7.38
C LEU A 79 -6.81 5.53 7.16
N VAL A 80 -7.84 4.68 7.11
CA VAL A 80 -9.22 5.07 6.79
C VAL A 80 -9.90 5.89 7.90
N ALA A 81 -9.27 6.07 9.06
CA ALA A 81 -9.94 6.76 10.16
C ALA A 81 -9.01 7.66 10.96
N ASP A 82 -9.48 8.89 11.19
CA ASP A 82 -8.99 9.74 12.27
C ASP A 82 -9.16 8.97 13.60
N PRO A 83 -8.08 8.68 14.33
CA PRO A 83 -8.14 7.94 15.59
C PRO A 83 -9.11 8.54 16.62
N LYS A 84 -9.43 9.84 16.54
CA LYS A 84 -10.40 10.50 17.44
C LYS A 84 -11.82 10.00 17.20
N GLU A 85 -12.26 9.92 15.95
CA GLU A 85 -13.64 9.57 15.62
C GLU A 85 -13.91 8.09 15.91
N VAL A 86 -12.94 7.20 15.68
CA VAL A 86 -13.07 5.77 16.04
C VAL A 86 -13.17 5.56 17.55
N ARG A 87 -12.39 6.30 18.34
CA ARG A 87 -12.49 6.24 19.81
C ARG A 87 -13.85 6.73 20.29
N LYS A 88 -14.38 7.81 19.71
CA LYS A 88 -15.70 8.36 20.05
C LYS A 88 -16.82 7.38 19.71
N ALA A 89 -16.79 6.78 18.52
CA ALA A 89 -17.78 5.78 18.09
C ALA A 89 -17.75 4.50 18.95
N ARG A 90 -16.56 4.04 19.37
CA ARG A 90 -16.43 2.89 20.28
C ARG A 90 -16.98 3.20 21.68
N ALA A 91 -16.71 4.38 22.21
CA ALA A 91 -17.25 4.80 23.51
C ALA A 91 -18.78 4.94 23.49
N ALA A 92 -19.35 5.46 22.39
CA ALA A 92 -20.80 5.57 22.22
C ALA A 92 -21.48 4.19 22.17
N ARG A 93 -20.99 3.27 21.33
CA ARG A 93 -21.52 1.90 21.24
C ARG A 93 -21.41 1.12 22.55
N ALA A 94 -20.36 1.36 23.34
CA ALA A 94 -20.22 0.74 24.66
C ALA A 94 -21.24 1.25 25.68
N ARG A 95 -21.71 2.50 25.56
CA ARG A 95 -22.79 3.07 26.39
C ARG A 95 -24.15 2.51 25.99
N GLU A 96 -24.47 2.54 24.69
CA GLU A 96 -25.73 1.99 24.15
C GLU A 96 -25.91 0.51 24.52
N ARG A 97 -24.84 -0.29 24.48
CA ARG A 97 -24.89 -1.73 24.82
C ARG A 97 -25.10 -1.99 26.32
N ARG A 98 -24.78 -1.03 27.20
CA ARG A 98 -25.12 -1.12 28.63
C ARG A 98 -26.58 -0.76 28.87
N GLU A 99 -27.06 0.31 28.22
CA GLU A 99 -28.44 0.78 28.34
C GLU A 99 -29.47 -0.22 27.76
N GLN A 100 -29.13 -0.94 26.69
CA GLN A 100 -30.00 -1.98 26.10
C GLN A 100 -29.96 -3.33 26.83
N GLY A 101 -28.99 -3.54 27.75
CA GLY A 101 -28.88 -4.75 28.57
C GLY A 101 -29.54 -4.64 29.95
N GLU A 102 -30.00 -3.44 30.31
CA GLU A 102 -30.71 -3.13 31.56
C GLU A 102 -32.24 -2.91 31.35
N ALA A 103 -32.76 -3.18 30.15
CA ALA A 103 -34.17 -3.09 29.79
C ALA A 103 -34.85 -4.47 29.74
#